data_AF-A0A821UHG9-F1
#
_entry.id   AF-A0A821UHG9-F1
#
_cell.length_a   1.000
_cell.length_b   1.000
_cell.length_c   1.000
_cell.angle_alpha   90.00
_cell.angle_beta   90.00
_cell.angle_gamma   90.00
#
_symmetry.space_group_name_H-M   'P 1'
#
loop_
_entity.id
_entity.type
_entity.pdbx_description
1 polymer ?
#
loop_
_entity_poly.entity_id
_entity_poly.type
_entity_poly.pdbx_seq_one_letter_code
_entity_poly.pdbx_strand_id
1 'polypeptide(L)'
;MTWSTIKQYVASKNVTGNLNKCTELIKEKNVQMSEREWQILCGKVKDVEKEYADCDHVVDMVTEEFVIHVGEESSEDDSDGADGSIDVCSSPELGPSTSKRCCLIGVYPLSESD
;
A
#
# COMPACT_ATOMS: atom_id res chain seq x y z
N MET A 1 0.80 -0.11 -14.65
CA MET A 1 0.79 1.33 -14.34
C MET A 1 1.66 2.11 -15.31
N THR A 2 1.14 3.21 -15.85
CA THR A 2 1.81 4.07 -16.84
C THR A 2 3.19 4.55 -16.38
N TRP A 3 3.29 5.00 -15.13
CA TRP A 3 4.55 5.51 -14.58
C TRP A 3 5.67 4.48 -14.60
N SER A 4 5.35 3.20 -14.41
CA SER A 4 6.34 2.11 -14.48
C SER A 4 6.93 1.98 -15.89
N THR A 5 6.07 2.00 -16.91
CA THR A 5 6.48 1.91 -18.32
C THR A 5 7.39 3.07 -18.71
N ILE A 6 7.05 4.30 -18.30
CA ILE A 6 7.86 5.48 -18.58
C ILE A 6 9.22 5.38 -17.87
N LYS A 7 9.25 4.98 -16.60
CA LYS A 7 10.50 4.78 -15.85
C LYS A 7 11.40 3.73 -16.49
N GLN A 8 10.82 2.59 -16.90
CA GLN A 8 11.56 1.53 -17.58
C GLN A 8 12.15 2.02 -18.92
N TYR A 9 11.41 2.84 -19.67
CA TYR A 9 11.94 3.46 -20.89
C TYR A 9 13.13 4.37 -20.61
N VAL A 10 13.02 5.28 -19.64
CA VAL A 10 14.13 6.18 -19.26
C VAL A 10 15.35 5.39 -18.80
N ALA A 11 15.14 4.36 -17.97
CA ALA A 11 16.20 3.48 -17.49
C ALA A 11 16.91 2.74 -18.65
N SER A 12 16.17 2.30 -19.67
CA SER A 12 16.73 1.61 -20.84
C SER A 12 17.69 2.47 -21.67
N LYS A 13 17.61 3.80 -21.55
CA LYS A 13 18.48 4.76 -22.25
C LYS A 13 19.75 5.12 -21.47
N ASN A 14 19.93 4.52 -20.28
CA ASN A 14 21.12 4.62 -19.45
C ASN A 14 21.57 6.07 -19.16
N VAL A 15 20.59 6.94 -18.89
CA VAL A 15 20.84 8.36 -18.63
C VAL A 15 21.15 8.57 -17.16
N THR A 16 22.40 8.41 -16.77
CA THR A 16 22.81 8.59 -15.38
C THR A 16 23.00 10.08 -15.06
N GLY A 17 22.30 10.58 -14.03
CA GLY A 17 22.56 11.89 -13.41
C GLY A 17 22.16 13.14 -14.20
N ASN A 18 21.55 13.02 -15.38
CA ASN A 18 21.13 14.17 -16.18
C ASN A 18 19.60 14.34 -16.17
N LEU A 19 19.11 15.21 -15.29
CA LEU A 19 17.68 15.47 -15.11
C LEU A 19 17.01 16.07 -16.35
N ASN A 20 17.71 16.93 -17.10
CA ASN A 20 17.18 17.53 -18.32
C ASN A 20 16.90 16.45 -19.37
N LYS A 21 17.86 15.56 -19.58
CA LYS A 21 17.73 14.45 -20.52
C LYS A 21 16.70 13.41 -20.06
N CYS A 22 16.58 13.14 -18.76
CA CYS A 22 15.48 12.33 -18.23
C CYS A 22 14.11 12.97 -18.55
N THR A 23 13.99 14.29 -18.37
CA THR A 23 12.75 15.03 -18.65
C THR A 23 12.37 14.96 -20.13
N GLU A 24 13.35 15.09 -21.03
CA GLU A 24 13.14 14.93 -22.47
C GLU A 24 12.66 13.52 -22.82
N LEU A 25 13.28 12.48 -22.28
CA LEU A 25 12.87 11.09 -22.52
C LEU A 25 11.49 10.77 -21.97
N ILE A 26 11.10 11.38 -20.85
CA ILE A 26 9.73 11.26 -20.32
C ILE A 26 8.73 11.85 -21.30
N LYS A 27 8.98 13.06 -21.80
CA LYS A 27 8.12 13.71 -22.81
C LYS A 27 8.05 12.89 -24.10
N GLU A 28 9.20 12.42 -24.57
CA GLU A 28 9.31 11.55 -25.75
C GLU A 28 8.46 10.29 -25.57
N LYS A 29 8.62 9.58 -24.45
CA LYS A 29 7.85 8.35 -24.23
C LYS A 29 6.37 8.62 -24.12
N ASN A 30 5.97 9.68 -23.44
CA ASN A 30 4.58 10.06 -23.27
C ASN A 30 3.89 10.30 -24.64
N VAL A 31 4.56 11.00 -25.55
CA VAL A 31 4.07 11.22 -26.93
C VAL A 31 4.10 9.94 -27.77
N GLN A 32 5.06 9.06 -27.55
CA GLN A 32 5.18 7.79 -28.28
C GLN A 32 4.07 6.79 -27.92
N MET A 33 3.46 6.90 -26.72
CA MET A 33 2.42 5.97 -26.30
C MET A 33 1.15 6.14 -27.14
N SER A 34 0.74 5.06 -27.78
CA SER A 34 -0.47 5.00 -28.60
C SER A 34 -1.73 5.00 -27.74
N GLU A 35 -2.86 5.43 -28.32
CA GLU A 35 -4.17 5.41 -27.66
C GLU A 35 -4.52 4.01 -27.10
N ARG A 36 -4.19 2.94 -27.83
CA ARG A 36 -4.44 1.57 -27.36
C ARG A 36 -3.65 1.22 -26.11
N GLU A 37 -2.37 1.63 -26.05
CA GLU A 37 -1.55 1.40 -24.85
C GLU A 37 -2.11 2.16 -23.65
N TRP A 38 -2.60 3.38 -23.86
CA TRP A 38 -3.29 4.15 -22.83
C TRP A 38 -4.58 3.48 -22.36
N GLN A 39 -5.42 3.01 -23.28
CA GLN A 39 -6.65 2.28 -22.97
C GLN A 39 -6.38 1.05 -22.11
N ILE A 40 -5.36 0.25 -22.45
CA ILE A 40 -4.96 -0.93 -21.68
C ILE A 40 -4.52 -0.53 -20.27
N LEU A 41 -3.73 0.53 -20.14
CA LEU A 41 -3.23 0.98 -18.84
C LEU A 41 -4.35 1.55 -17.97
N CYS A 42 -5.26 2.34 -18.54
CA CYS A 42 -6.42 2.87 -17.85
C CYS A 42 -7.39 1.76 -17.43
N GLY A 43 -7.58 0.73 -18.28
CA GLY A 43 -8.38 -0.45 -17.94
C GLY A 43 -7.82 -1.15 -16.69
N LYS A 44 -6.51 -1.39 -16.65
CA LYS A 44 -5.85 -2.00 -15.48
C LYS A 44 -6.02 -1.19 -14.20
N VAL A 45 -6.04 0.14 -14.28
CA VAL A 45 -6.29 1.00 -13.09
C VAL A 45 -7.71 0.77 -12.59
N LYS A 46 -8.71 0.80 -13.48
CA LYS A 46 -10.11 0.55 -13.13
C LYS A 46 -10.31 -0.83 -12.51
N ASP A 47 -9.65 -1.86 -13.05
CA ASP A 47 -9.74 -3.22 -12.53
C ASP A 47 -9.19 -3.30 -11.10
N VAL A 48 -8.05 -2.66 -10.83
CA VAL A 48 -7.46 -2.60 -9.49
C VAL A 48 -8.35 -1.80 -8.53
N GLU A 49 -8.83 -0.63 -8.95
CA GLU A 49 -9.75 0.19 -8.13
C GLU A 49 -11.01 -0.58 -7.77
N LYS A 50 -11.56 -1.35 -8.72
CA LYS A 50 -12.70 -2.21 -8.47
C LYS A 50 -12.37 -3.33 -7.47
N GLU A 51 -11.23 -4.00 -7.62
CA GLU A 51 -10.79 -5.03 -6.68
C GLU A 51 -10.68 -4.49 -5.25
N TYR A 52 -10.12 -3.28 -5.09
CA TYR A 52 -10.06 -2.61 -3.80
C TYR A 52 -11.44 -2.26 -3.25
N ALA A 53 -12.33 -1.72 -4.07
CA ALA A 53 -13.71 -1.42 -3.66
C ALA A 53 -14.48 -2.66 -3.23
N ASP A 54 -14.30 -3.78 -3.93
CA ASP A 54 -14.94 -5.06 -3.59
C ASP A 54 -14.39 -5.64 -2.26
N CYS A 55 -13.13 -5.31 -1.93
CA CYS A 55 -12.45 -5.76 -0.70
C CYS A 55 -12.63 -4.81 0.49
N ASP A 56 -13.20 -3.63 0.29
CA ASP A 56 -13.37 -2.58 1.32
C ASP A 56 -14.15 -3.12 2.54
N HIS A 57 -15.22 -3.88 2.28
CA HIS A 57 -16.02 -4.52 3.33
C HIS A 57 -15.23 -5.48 4.22
N VAL A 58 -14.18 -6.13 3.70
CA VAL A 58 -13.32 -7.02 4.50
C VAL A 58 -12.46 -6.22 5.47
N VAL A 59 -12.00 -5.04 5.05
CA VAL A 59 -11.23 -4.13 5.91
C VAL A 59 -12.13 -3.63 7.04
N ASP A 60 -13.34 -3.17 6.72
CA ASP A 60 -14.33 -2.72 7.71
C ASP A 60 -14.58 -3.81 8.76
N MET A 61 -14.89 -5.04 8.33
CA MET A 61 -15.12 -6.17 9.24
C MET A 61 -13.97 -6.43 10.20
N VAL A 62 -12.73 -6.37 9.73
CA VAL A 62 -11.54 -6.61 10.57
C VAL A 62 -11.28 -5.42 11.50
N THR A 63 -11.55 -4.19 11.07
CA THR A 63 -11.28 -2.99 11.87
C THR A 63 -12.36 -2.66 12.90
N GLU A 64 -13.64 -2.94 12.60
CA GLU A 64 -14.76 -2.71 13.52
C GLU A 64 -14.78 -3.69 14.70
N GLU A 65 -14.11 -4.84 14.60
CA GLU A 65 -13.96 -5.80 15.70
C GLU A 65 -13.05 -5.25 16.83
N PHE A 66 -12.18 -4.28 16.54
CA PHE A 66 -11.30 -3.68 17.55
C PHE A 66 -12.00 -2.55 18.31
N VAL A 67 -12.72 -2.88 19.39
CA VAL A 67 -13.18 -1.89 20.38
C VAL A 67 -11.99 -1.45 21.22
N ILE A 68 -11.37 -0.31 20.88
CA ILE A 68 -10.35 0.32 21.71
C ILE A 68 -11.04 0.93 22.94
N HIS A 69 -10.99 0.24 24.07
CA HIS A 69 -11.30 0.85 25.36
C HIS A 69 -10.18 1.83 25.69
N VAL A 70 -10.40 3.10 25.37
CA VAL A 70 -9.71 4.19 26.06
C VAL A 70 -10.32 4.17 27.46
N GLY A 71 -9.66 3.43 28.36
CA GLY A 71 -9.99 3.48 29.77
C GLY A 71 -10.09 4.95 30.14
N GLU A 72 -11.22 5.32 30.69
CA GLU A 72 -11.35 6.55 31.45
C GLU A 72 -10.24 6.53 32.49
N GLU A 73 -9.12 7.17 32.17
CA GLU A 73 -8.10 7.52 33.13
C GLU A 73 -8.79 8.42 34.15
N SER A 74 -9.34 7.77 35.18
CA SER A 74 -9.60 8.44 36.44
C SER A 74 -8.27 9.09 36.80
N SER A 75 -8.25 10.41 36.68
CA SER A 75 -7.08 11.24 36.92
C SER A 75 -6.87 11.26 38.43
N GLU A 76 -6.30 10.17 38.95
CA GLU A 76 -5.75 10.15 40.30
C GLU A 76 -4.33 10.68 40.17
N ASP A 77 -4.22 11.99 40.41
CA ASP A 77 -2.98 12.72 40.67
C ASP A 77 -2.25 12.05 41.84
N ASP A 78 -1.24 11.24 41.52
CA ASP A 78 -0.19 10.90 42.48
C ASP A 78 1.17 11.17 41.82
N SER A 79 1.61 12.41 42.01
CA SER A 79 2.98 12.85 41.83
C SER A 79 3.89 12.06 42.76
N ASP A 80 4.85 11.30 42.23
CA ASP A 80 6.19 11.20 42.81
C ASP A 80 7.21 10.73 41.76
N GLY A 81 8.23 11.57 41.55
CA GLY A 81 9.13 11.51 40.41
C GLY A 81 10.24 10.46 40.46
N ALA A 82 10.79 10.18 39.29
CA ALA A 82 12.20 9.84 39.11
C ALA A 82 12.64 10.11 37.66
N ASP A 83 13.67 10.94 37.54
CA ASP A 83 14.47 11.21 36.34
C ASP A 83 15.04 9.90 35.74
N GLY A 84 14.88 9.74 34.44
CA GLY A 84 15.30 8.54 33.71
C GLY A 84 15.28 8.76 32.21
N SER A 85 16.23 9.56 31.71
CA SER A 85 16.55 9.70 30.29
C SER A 85 16.71 8.32 29.62
N ILE A 86 15.84 8.01 28.65
CA ILE A 86 16.15 7.04 27.60
C ILE A 86 15.92 7.69 26.23
N ASP A 87 16.99 7.79 25.48
CA ASP A 87 17.06 8.15 24.08
C ASP A 87 17.11 6.84 23.29
N VAL A 88 16.07 6.48 22.52
CA VAL A 88 16.07 5.40 21.51
C VAL A 88 14.93 5.70 20.52
N CYS A 89 15.20 6.22 19.33
CA CYS A 89 15.68 5.57 18.10
C CYS A 89 14.56 4.97 17.22
N SER A 90 14.23 5.74 16.17
CA SER A 90 13.68 5.35 14.85
C SER A 90 12.53 4.33 14.78
N SER A 91 11.32 4.84 14.57
CA SER A 91 10.21 4.07 14.00
C SER A 91 10.55 3.54 12.59
N PRO A 92 10.43 2.23 12.32
CA PRO A 92 10.33 1.75 10.95
C PRO A 92 8.90 1.98 10.44
N GLU A 93 8.75 2.72 9.35
CA GLU A 93 7.49 2.80 8.61
C GLU A 93 7.08 1.40 8.12
N LEU A 94 5.99 0.87 8.67
CA LEU A 94 5.32 -0.30 8.12
C LEU A 94 4.50 0.15 6.90
N GLY A 95 5.15 0.15 5.73
CA GLY A 95 4.44 0.23 4.46
C GLY A 95 3.56 -1.01 4.25
N PRO A 96 2.43 -0.89 3.52
CA PRO A 96 1.52 -2.00 3.32
C PRO A 96 2.20 -3.13 2.52
N SER A 97 2.31 -4.29 3.16
CA SER A 97 2.78 -5.52 2.54
C SER A 97 1.81 -5.95 1.44
N THR A 98 2.25 -5.90 0.19
CA THR A 98 1.51 -6.43 -0.96
C THR A 98 1.63 -7.95 -1.00
N SER A 99 1.09 -8.62 0.00
CA SER A 99 0.95 -10.08 0.00
C SER A 99 -0.25 -10.45 -0.88
N LYS A 100 0.03 -10.77 -2.14
CA LYS A 100 -0.91 -11.42 -3.06
C LYS A 100 -1.31 -12.80 -2.53
N ARG A 101 -2.27 -12.82 -1.61
CA ARG A 101 -3.07 -14.00 -1.30
C ARG A 101 -4.52 -13.56 -1.35
N CYS A 102 -5.10 -13.72 -2.54
CA CYS A 102 -6.55 -13.83 -2.66
C CYS A 102 -6.95 -15.01 -1.77
N CYS A 103 -7.58 -14.73 -0.64
CA CYS A 103 -7.96 -15.71 0.36
C CYS A 103 -9.07 -16.61 -0.19
N LEU A 104 -8.70 -17.68 -0.91
CA LEU A 104 -9.57 -18.84 -1.07
C LEU A 104 -9.61 -19.57 0.27
N ILE A 105 -10.49 -19.13 1.17
CA ILE A 105 -10.88 -19.92 2.33
C ILE A 105 -11.81 -21.02 1.80
N GLY A 106 -11.22 -22.17 1.51
CA GLY A 106 -11.94 -23.40 1.26
C GLY A 106 -12.60 -23.87 2.56
N VAL A 107 -13.92 -23.82 2.59
CA VAL A 107 -14.73 -24.46 3.64
C VAL A 107 -14.58 -25.98 3.47
N TYR A 108 -13.77 -26.62 4.30
CA TYR A 108 -13.79 -28.08 4.44
C TYR A 108 -14.90 -28.47 5.43
N PRO A 109 -15.81 -29.39 5.08
CA PRO A 109 -16.80 -29.90 6.02
C PRO A 109 -16.11 -30.84 7.02
N LEU A 110 -16.32 -30.56 8.30
CA LEU A 110 -15.96 -31.44 9.42
C LEU A 110 -16.66 -32.79 9.19
N SER A 111 -15.89 -33.87 9.00
CA SER A 111 -16.43 -35.22 9.08
C SER A 111 -16.47 -35.64 10.55
N GLU A 112 -17.66 -35.86 11.09
CA GLU A 112 -17.87 -36.60 12.34
C GLU A 112 -17.33 -38.02 12.17
N SER A 113 -16.63 -38.53 13.18
CA SER A 113 -16.27 -39.95 13.28
C SER A 113 -16.52 -40.43 14.70
N ASP A 114 -17.54 -41.29 14.77
CA ASP A 114 -17.94 -42.32 15.76
C ASP A 114 -17.82 -42.00 17.26
#